data_AF-A0A7W4V5J6-F1
#
_entry.id   AF-A0A7W4V5J6-F1
#
_cell.length_a   1.000
_cell.length_b   1.000
_cell.length_c   1.000
_cell.angle_alpha   90.00
_cell.angle_beta   90.00
_cell.angle_gamma   90.00
#
_symmetry.space_group_name_H-M   'P 1'
#
loop_
_entity.id
_entity.type
_entity.pdbx_description
1 polymer ?
#
loop_
_entity_poly.entity_id
_entity_poly.type
_entity_poly.pdbx_seq_one_letter_code
_entity_poly.pdbx_strand_id
1 'polypeptide(L)'
;MPANERHHYVPQFYLNGWCTPGEQAQGERLYRYQWKGGRLLVERAHPRSTGSLDRLYSLDSVPPERQQQIEKDFLAGVIEAPAGLVLNKMRTSGRGHNLTMEERHVWTRFLMAQRIRSPEIVRFLHEQAPPHLREVLAANPEQYQALKEGEGPRDAVGMGGARKAGIDRGLRETAYTVVDPR
;
A
#
# COMPACT_ATOMS: atom_id res chain seq x y z
N MET A 1 -6.27 -25.29 7.63
CA MET A 1 -6.19 -24.09 6.77
C MET A 1 -5.39 -23.05 7.53
N PRO A 2 -4.34 -22.43 6.98
CA PRO A 2 -3.71 -21.30 7.66
C PRO A 2 -4.76 -20.21 7.89
N ALA A 3 -4.58 -19.42 8.94
CA ALA A 3 -5.50 -18.35 9.32
C ALA A 3 -5.79 -17.43 8.12
N ASN A 4 -6.99 -16.87 8.07
CA ASN A 4 -7.37 -15.86 7.07
C ASN A 4 -6.53 -14.60 7.26
N GLU A 5 -5.33 -14.58 6.70
CA GLU A 5 -4.43 -13.44 6.78
C GLU A 5 -4.95 -12.33 5.87
N ARG A 6 -5.71 -11.42 6.49
CA ARG A 6 -6.35 -10.30 5.83
C ARG A 6 -5.40 -9.12 5.77
N HIS A 7 -5.03 -8.73 4.56
CA HIS A 7 -4.12 -7.63 4.30
C HIS A 7 -4.86 -6.35 3.99
N HIS A 8 -4.49 -5.27 4.66
CA HIS A 8 -5.06 -3.96 4.43
C HIS A 8 -4.38 -3.27 3.25
N TYR A 9 -5.19 -2.88 2.26
CA TYR A 9 -4.75 -1.95 1.23
C TYR A 9 -5.03 -0.51 1.62
N VAL A 10 -6.07 -0.24 2.42
CA VAL A 10 -6.24 1.03 3.15
C VAL A 10 -6.03 0.75 4.63
N PRO A 11 -5.03 1.34 5.29
CA PRO A 11 -4.69 0.95 6.65
C PRO A 11 -5.67 1.50 7.68
N GLN A 12 -5.80 0.75 8.77
CA GLN A 12 -6.76 1.04 9.84
C GLN A 12 -6.52 2.42 10.47
N PHE A 13 -5.25 2.81 10.72
CA PHE A 13 -4.94 4.12 11.31
C PHE A 13 -5.50 5.28 10.47
N TYR A 14 -5.51 5.12 9.15
CA TYR A 14 -6.10 6.08 8.24
C TYR A 14 -7.62 6.03 8.42
N LEU A 15 -8.23 4.86 8.15
CA LEU A 15 -9.68 4.61 8.20
C LEU A 15 -10.36 5.06 9.51
N ASN A 16 -9.66 5.04 10.64
CA ASN A 16 -10.19 5.53 11.92
C ASN A 16 -10.62 7.01 11.88
N GLY A 17 -10.10 7.80 10.94
CA GLY A 17 -10.55 9.18 10.71
C GLY A 17 -11.99 9.34 10.24
N TRP A 18 -12.60 8.27 9.76
CA TRP A 18 -13.98 8.24 9.27
C TRP A 18 -14.95 7.66 10.30
N CYS A 19 -14.45 7.25 11.47
CA CYS A 19 -15.28 6.81 12.57
C CYS A 19 -15.87 8.03 13.28
N THR A 20 -17.16 7.97 13.62
CA THR A 20 -17.85 9.02 14.37
C THR A 20 -17.32 9.07 15.82
N PRO A 21 -16.84 10.23 16.31
CA PRO A 21 -16.46 10.38 17.72
C PRO A 21 -17.63 10.07 18.66
N GLY A 22 -17.38 9.37 19.76
CA GLY A 22 -18.40 9.05 20.77
C GLY A 22 -19.20 7.77 20.52
N GLU A 23 -19.07 7.13 19.35
CA GLU A 23 -19.68 5.82 19.06
C GLU A 23 -18.82 4.63 19.50
N GLN A 24 -17.86 4.84 20.42
CA GLN A 24 -16.94 3.81 20.91
C GLN A 24 -17.68 2.58 21.48
N ALA A 25 -18.86 2.78 22.06
CA ALA A 25 -19.73 1.72 22.57
C ALA A 25 -20.19 0.71 21.49
N GLN A 26 -20.16 1.09 20.21
CA GLN A 26 -20.57 0.24 19.08
C GLN A 26 -19.37 -0.37 18.33
N GLY A 27 -18.16 -0.12 18.83
CA GLY A 27 -16.89 -0.28 18.13
C GLY A 27 -16.69 0.88 17.16
N GLU A 28 -15.45 1.35 16.99
CA GLU A 28 -15.12 2.38 16.01
C GLU A 28 -15.59 1.90 14.63
N ARG A 29 -16.64 2.51 14.06
CA ARG A 29 -17.22 2.11 12.77
C ARG A 29 -17.33 3.27 11.80
N LEU A 30 -17.20 2.94 10.52
CA LEU A 30 -17.39 3.83 9.39
C LEU A 30 -18.51 3.31 8.48
N TYR A 31 -19.04 4.19 7.62
CA TYR A 31 -19.97 3.78 6.57
C TYR A 31 -19.22 3.22 5.37
N ARG A 32 -19.53 1.98 4.99
CA ARG A 32 -19.04 1.35 3.76
C ARG A 32 -20.15 1.34 2.72
N TYR A 33 -19.78 1.73 1.51
CA TYR A 33 -20.64 1.72 0.33
C TYR A 33 -20.13 0.65 -0.64
N GLN A 34 -21.01 -0.24 -1.08
CA GLN A 34 -20.66 -1.30 -2.01
C GLN A 34 -21.78 -1.55 -3.02
N TRP A 35 -21.43 -1.68 -4.30
CA TRP A 35 -22.35 -2.19 -5.31
C TRP A 35 -22.34 -3.72 -5.30
N LYS A 36 -23.50 -4.34 -5.14
CA LYS A 36 -23.67 -5.80 -5.21
C LYS A 36 -25.01 -6.14 -5.87
N GLY A 37 -24.96 -6.92 -6.96
CA GLY A 37 -26.16 -7.33 -7.70
C GLY A 37 -27.00 -6.15 -8.20
N GLY A 38 -26.37 -5.09 -8.69
CA GLY A 38 -27.05 -3.88 -9.18
C GLY A 38 -27.67 -3.00 -8.10
N ARG A 39 -27.41 -3.26 -6.81
CA ARG A 39 -27.90 -2.46 -5.69
C ARG A 39 -26.74 -1.84 -4.91
N LEU A 40 -26.94 -0.60 -4.46
CA LEU A 40 -26.04 0.06 -3.53
C LEU A 40 -26.35 -0.43 -2.11
N LEU A 41 -25.40 -1.12 -1.50
CA LEU A 41 -25.42 -1.51 -0.10
C LEU A 41 -24.67 -0.47 0.73
N VAL A 42 -25.29 -0.05 1.84
CA VAL A 42 -24.72 0.89 2.80
C VAL A 42 -24.74 0.21 4.17
N GLU A 43 -23.58 0.07 4.79
CA GLU A 43 -23.46 -0.64 6.08
C GLU A 43 -22.46 0.03 7.02
N ARG A 44 -22.59 -0.25 8.32
CA ARG A 44 -21.60 0.12 9.33
C ARG A 44 -20.54 -0.98 9.40
N ALA A 45 -19.29 -0.66 9.08
CA ALA A 45 -18.17 -1.60 9.09
C ALA A 45 -17.09 -1.17 10.09
N HIS A 46 -16.43 -2.13 10.71
CA HIS A 46 -15.21 -1.84 11.48
C HIS A 46 -14.08 -1.51 10.49
N PRO A 47 -13.15 -0.58 10.78
CA PRO A 47 -11.95 -0.32 9.98
C PRO A 47 -11.20 -1.62 9.61
N ARG A 48 -11.01 -2.52 10.59
CA ARG A 48 -10.43 -3.87 10.40
C ARG A 48 -11.16 -4.77 9.38
N SER A 49 -12.44 -4.51 9.09
CA SER A 49 -13.26 -5.36 8.22
C SER A 49 -13.48 -4.74 6.83
N THR A 50 -12.83 -3.63 6.51
CA THR A 50 -12.94 -2.93 5.23
C THR A 50 -11.55 -2.50 4.76
N GLY A 51 -11.43 -2.07 3.50
CA GLY A 51 -10.13 -1.65 2.96
C GLY A 51 -9.08 -2.75 2.97
N SER A 52 -9.50 -4.01 2.90
CA SER A 52 -8.64 -5.18 3.03
C SER A 52 -9.13 -6.36 2.19
N LEU A 53 -8.18 -7.22 1.81
CA LEU A 53 -8.43 -8.47 1.09
C LEU A 53 -7.57 -9.59 1.68
N ASP A 54 -8.07 -10.82 1.60
CA ASP A 54 -7.33 -11.97 2.10
C ASP A 54 -6.10 -12.21 1.21
N ARG A 55 -4.93 -12.38 1.84
CA ARG A 55 -3.64 -12.72 1.21
C ARG A 55 -3.20 -11.77 0.09
N LEU A 56 -3.60 -10.50 0.13
CA LEU A 56 -3.34 -9.53 -0.96
C LEU A 56 -1.86 -9.38 -1.33
N TYR A 57 -0.96 -9.51 -0.36
CA TYR A 57 0.49 -9.35 -0.53
C TYR A 57 1.22 -10.69 -0.39
N SER A 58 0.49 -11.80 -0.28
CA SER A 58 1.10 -13.11 -0.10
C SER A 58 1.58 -13.65 -1.43
N LEU A 59 2.82 -14.11 -1.48
CA LEU A 59 3.37 -14.82 -2.63
C LEU A 59 3.36 -16.32 -2.36
N ASP A 60 2.82 -17.12 -3.27
CA ASP A 60 2.70 -18.58 -3.07
C ASP A 60 4.06 -19.28 -2.94
N SER A 61 5.12 -18.68 -3.49
CA SER A 61 6.49 -19.19 -3.35
C SER A 61 7.17 -18.83 -2.02
N VAL A 62 6.50 -18.09 -1.13
CA VAL A 62 7.04 -17.68 0.18
C VAL A 62 6.45 -18.57 1.27
N PRO A 63 7.29 -19.12 2.19
CA PRO A 63 6.82 -19.92 3.31
C PRO A 63 5.74 -19.21 4.13
N PRO A 64 4.69 -19.91 4.63
CA PRO A 64 3.57 -19.32 5.33
C PRO A 64 3.98 -18.33 6.44
N GLU A 65 4.99 -18.65 7.22
CA GLU A 65 5.52 -17.83 8.31
C GLU A 65 6.11 -16.48 7.86
N ARG A 66 6.42 -16.34 6.56
CA ARG A 66 6.94 -15.10 5.96
C ARG A 66 5.94 -14.37 5.07
N GLN A 67 4.75 -14.94 4.83
CA GLN A 67 3.75 -14.31 3.95
C GLN A 67 3.24 -12.96 4.47
N GLN A 68 3.40 -12.70 5.77
CA GLN A 68 3.00 -11.47 6.45
C GLN A 68 4.07 -10.36 6.45
N GLN A 69 5.31 -10.64 6.04
CA GLN A 69 6.42 -9.70 6.22
C GLN A 69 6.23 -8.38 5.47
N ILE A 70 5.64 -8.44 4.27
CA ILE A 70 5.35 -7.22 3.49
C ILE A 70 4.39 -6.31 4.26
N GLU A 71 3.31 -6.85 4.82
CA GLU A 71 2.37 -6.03 5.58
C GLU A 71 2.94 -5.58 6.92
N LYS A 72 3.54 -6.49 7.70
CA LYS A 72 3.99 -6.18 9.07
C LYS A 72 5.24 -5.32 9.10
N ASP A 73 6.28 -5.76 8.41
CA ASP A 73 7.61 -5.18 8.61
C ASP A 73 7.76 -3.94 7.74
N PHE A 74 7.31 -4.01 6.48
CA PHE A 74 7.45 -2.90 5.55
C PHE A 74 6.27 -1.92 5.60
N LEU A 75 5.04 -2.36 5.33
CA LEU A 75 3.91 -1.44 5.25
C LEU A 75 3.57 -0.86 6.62
N ALA A 76 3.26 -1.68 7.61
CA ALA A 76 2.92 -1.21 8.95
C ALA A 76 4.11 -0.52 9.62
N GLY A 77 5.29 -1.14 9.60
CA GLY A 77 6.49 -0.62 10.27
C GLY A 77 7.13 0.61 9.60
N VAL A 78 7.46 0.52 8.31
CA VAL A 78 8.25 1.54 7.61
C VAL A 78 7.38 2.64 7.00
N ILE A 79 6.17 2.32 6.54
CA ILE A 79 5.30 3.29 5.86
C ILE A 79 4.29 3.92 6.82
N GLU A 80 3.52 3.08 7.51
CA GLU A 80 2.28 3.51 8.17
C GLU A 80 2.51 4.07 9.56
N ALA A 81 3.37 3.44 10.38
CA ALA A 81 3.64 3.93 11.73
C ALA A 81 4.15 5.39 11.73
N PRO A 82 5.14 5.79 10.90
CA PRO A 82 5.54 7.19 10.80
C PRO A 82 4.44 8.10 10.24
N ALA A 83 3.69 7.64 9.24
CA ALA A 83 2.60 8.41 8.64
C ALA A 83 1.43 8.66 9.60
N GLY A 84 1.16 7.72 10.52
CA GLY A 84 0.19 7.88 11.59
C GLY A 84 0.52 9.05 12.51
N LEU A 85 1.80 9.24 12.85
CA LEU A 85 2.26 10.37 13.65
C LEU A 85 2.03 11.70 12.92
N VAL A 86 2.37 11.75 11.62
CA VAL A 86 2.16 12.95 10.79
C VAL A 86 0.67 13.28 10.65
N LEU A 87 -0.17 12.27 10.43
CA LEU A 87 -1.62 12.45 10.35
C LEU A 87 -2.20 12.95 11.67
N ASN A 88 -1.75 12.39 12.80
CA ASN A 88 -2.17 12.86 14.11
C ASN A 88 -1.81 14.34 14.31
N LYS A 89 -0.56 14.73 13.98
CA LYS A 89 -0.13 16.13 14.03
C LYS A 89 -1.01 17.04 13.16
N MET A 90 -1.31 16.64 11.93
CA MET A 90 -2.19 17.42 11.05
C MET A 90 -3.60 17.61 11.63
N ARG A 91 -4.14 16.58 12.30
CA ARG A 91 -5.47 16.62 12.93
C ARG A 91 -5.52 17.51 14.17
N THR A 92 -4.47 17.49 15.00
CA THR A 92 -4.47 18.19 16.29
C THR A 92 -3.94 19.63 16.20
N SER A 93 -3.16 19.98 15.17
CA SER A 93 -2.54 21.31 15.05
C SER A 93 -3.47 22.40 14.49
N GLY A 94 -4.71 22.10 14.11
CA GLY A 94 -5.63 23.07 13.49
C GLY A 94 -5.22 23.52 12.07
N ARG A 95 -5.76 24.66 11.62
CA ARG A 95 -5.38 25.26 10.32
C ARG A 95 -3.96 25.82 10.41
N GLY A 96 -3.08 25.40 9.49
CA GLY A 96 -1.68 25.85 9.47
C GLY A 96 -0.67 24.86 10.09
N HIS A 97 -0.92 23.56 9.94
CA HIS A 97 -0.03 22.50 10.39
C HIS A 97 1.41 22.74 9.86
N ASN A 98 2.32 23.05 10.78
CA ASN A 98 3.72 23.31 10.48
C ASN A 98 4.48 21.97 10.38
N LEU A 99 4.22 21.24 9.29
CA LEU A 99 4.97 20.02 8.99
C LEU A 99 6.42 20.38 8.66
N THR A 100 7.37 19.61 9.16
CA THR A 100 8.77 19.69 8.73
C THR A 100 8.94 19.14 7.31
N MET A 101 10.11 19.31 6.71
CA MET A 101 10.38 18.69 5.41
C MET A 101 10.34 17.16 5.50
N GLU A 102 10.90 16.59 6.57
CA GLU A 102 10.86 15.14 6.81
C GLU A 102 9.44 14.61 6.97
N GLU A 103 8.58 15.30 7.72
CA GLU A 103 7.18 14.89 7.88
C GLU A 103 6.41 14.96 6.54
N ARG A 104 6.73 15.93 5.69
CA ARG A 104 6.18 15.99 4.32
C ARG A 104 6.66 14.81 3.46
N HIS A 105 7.93 14.41 3.56
CA HIS A 105 8.44 13.23 2.87
C HIS A 105 7.77 11.95 3.34
N VAL A 106 7.62 11.77 4.66
CA VAL A 106 6.90 10.65 5.26
C VAL A 106 5.46 10.59 4.74
N TRP A 107 4.75 11.71 4.75
CA TRP A 107 3.36 11.75 4.27
C TRP A 107 3.26 11.46 2.77
N THR A 108 4.16 12.03 1.97
CA THR A 108 4.21 11.79 0.52
C THR A 108 4.48 10.32 0.22
N ARG A 109 5.42 9.70 0.93
CA ARG A 109 5.73 8.28 0.81
C ARG A 109 4.51 7.42 1.14
N PHE A 110 3.77 7.75 2.19
CA PHE A 110 2.50 7.08 2.51
C PHE A 110 1.46 7.22 1.39
N LEU A 111 1.25 8.41 0.83
CA LEU A 111 0.31 8.62 -0.27
C LEU A 111 0.71 7.83 -1.53
N MET A 112 2.01 7.79 -1.85
CA MET A 112 2.53 7.00 -2.96
C MET A 112 2.34 5.50 -2.72
N ALA A 113 2.65 5.02 -1.51
CA ALA A 113 2.40 3.64 -1.12
C ALA A 113 0.91 3.30 -1.16
N GLN A 114 0.02 4.22 -0.79
CA GLN A 114 -1.42 4.01 -0.84
C GLN A 114 -1.92 3.84 -2.29
N ARG A 115 -1.33 4.58 -3.24
CA ARG A 115 -1.66 4.47 -4.66
C ARG A 115 -1.30 3.10 -5.25
N ILE A 116 -0.11 2.59 -4.95
CA ILE A 116 0.37 1.32 -5.54
C ILE A 116 -0.26 0.06 -4.91
N ARG A 117 -0.90 0.21 -3.75
CA ARG A 117 -1.49 -0.90 -2.99
C ARG A 117 -2.94 -1.20 -3.36
N SER A 118 -3.51 -0.52 -4.36
CA SER A 118 -4.87 -0.87 -4.79
C SER A 118 -4.91 -2.34 -5.23
N PRO A 119 -5.99 -3.07 -4.94
CA PRO A 119 -6.12 -4.46 -5.33
C PRO A 119 -5.84 -4.70 -6.82
N GLU A 120 -6.24 -3.77 -7.67
CA GLU A 120 -6.03 -3.81 -9.13
C GLU A 120 -4.54 -3.77 -9.48
N ILE A 121 -3.79 -2.84 -8.87
CA ILE A 121 -2.36 -2.69 -9.13
C ILE A 121 -1.60 -3.87 -8.54
N VAL A 122 -1.95 -4.32 -7.34
CA VAL A 122 -1.30 -5.48 -6.72
C VAL A 122 -1.52 -6.74 -7.55
N ARG A 123 -2.75 -7.02 -8.01
CA ARG A 123 -3.02 -8.13 -8.94
C ARG A 123 -2.19 -8.02 -10.21
N PHE A 124 -2.16 -6.84 -10.83
CA PHE A 124 -1.34 -6.60 -12.01
C PHE A 124 0.15 -6.89 -11.76
N LEU A 125 0.70 -6.44 -10.62
CA LEU A 125 2.08 -6.74 -10.25
C LEU A 125 2.29 -8.24 -10.01
N HIS A 126 1.37 -8.94 -9.37
CA HIS A 126 1.48 -10.39 -9.18
C HIS A 126 1.48 -11.15 -10.51
N GLU A 127 0.69 -10.72 -11.50
CA GLU A 127 0.58 -11.37 -12.80
C GLU A 127 1.78 -11.04 -13.71
N GLN A 128 2.25 -9.80 -13.72
CA GLN A 128 3.24 -9.30 -14.68
C GLN A 128 4.68 -9.28 -14.14
N ALA A 129 4.87 -9.18 -12.82
CA ALA A 129 6.21 -9.13 -12.24
C ALA A 129 7.00 -10.44 -12.42
N PRO A 130 6.44 -11.66 -12.31
CA PRO A 130 7.26 -12.88 -12.37
C PRO A 130 7.96 -13.10 -13.71
N PRO A 131 7.33 -12.92 -14.88
CA PRO A 131 8.03 -13.03 -16.17
C PRO A 131 9.14 -11.97 -16.33
N HIS A 132 8.84 -10.71 -16.01
CA HIS A 132 9.78 -9.62 -16.17
C HIS A 132 10.94 -9.69 -15.17
N LEU A 133 10.65 -10.07 -13.91
CA LEU A 133 11.67 -10.29 -12.90
C LEU A 133 12.59 -11.45 -13.27
N ARG A 134 12.06 -12.54 -13.84
CA ARG A 134 12.89 -13.65 -14.35
C ARG A 134 13.81 -13.20 -15.48
N GLU A 135 13.32 -12.38 -16.40
CA GLU A 135 14.12 -11.80 -17.48
C GLU A 135 15.24 -10.92 -16.93
N VAL A 136 14.93 -10.01 -15.99
CA VAL A 136 15.91 -9.11 -15.37
C VAL A 136 16.95 -9.87 -14.54
N LEU A 137 16.52 -10.85 -13.74
CA LEU A 137 17.41 -11.68 -12.94
C LEU A 137 18.32 -12.57 -13.80
N ALA A 138 17.80 -13.11 -14.91
CA ALA A 138 18.59 -13.86 -15.88
C ALA A 138 19.60 -12.98 -16.62
N ALA A 139 19.23 -11.72 -16.90
CA ALA A 139 20.10 -10.78 -17.59
C ALA A 139 21.24 -10.23 -16.71
N ASN A 140 21.05 -10.14 -15.38
CA ASN A 140 22.02 -9.51 -14.47
C ASN A 140 22.17 -10.26 -13.13
N PRO A 141 22.68 -11.51 -13.12
CA PRO A 141 22.76 -12.32 -11.91
C PRO A 141 23.70 -11.75 -10.84
N GLU A 142 24.78 -11.06 -11.25
CA GLU A 142 25.78 -10.48 -10.34
C GLU A 142 25.25 -9.27 -9.56
N GLN A 143 24.40 -8.45 -10.17
CA GLN A 143 23.78 -7.28 -9.52
C GLN A 143 22.85 -7.70 -8.38
N TYR A 144 22.11 -8.80 -8.56
CA TYR A 144 21.24 -9.34 -7.51
C TYR A 144 22.06 -9.84 -6.31
N GLN A 145 23.18 -10.54 -6.54
CA GLN A 145 24.04 -11.02 -5.46
C GLN A 145 24.65 -9.86 -4.67
N ALA A 146 25.13 -8.82 -5.35
CA ALA A 146 25.66 -7.63 -4.68
C ALA A 146 24.60 -6.90 -3.82
N LEU A 147 23.35 -6.82 -4.28
CA LEU A 147 22.24 -6.23 -3.52
C LEU A 147 21.77 -7.10 -2.35
N LYS A 148 21.95 -8.42 -2.43
CA LYS A 148 21.62 -9.37 -1.37
C LYS A 148 22.67 -9.39 -0.25
N GLU A 149 23.93 -9.15 -0.59
CA GLU A 149 25.07 -9.14 0.34
C GLU A 149 25.31 -7.78 0.99
N GLY A 150 24.88 -6.67 0.36
CA GLY A 150 24.81 -5.37 1.01
C GLY A 150 23.62 -5.28 1.97
N GLU A 151 23.80 -4.69 3.15
CA GLU A 151 22.67 -4.32 4.01
C GLU A 151 21.62 -3.60 3.17
N GLY A 152 20.40 -4.15 3.14
CA GLY A 152 19.32 -3.63 2.32
C GLY A 152 19.12 -2.12 2.53
N PRO A 153 18.72 -1.36 1.50
CA PRO A 153 18.75 0.09 1.53
C PRO A 153 17.93 0.60 2.72
N ARG A 154 18.60 1.32 3.65
CA ARG A 154 18.00 1.89 4.87
C ARG A 154 17.02 3.02 4.55
N ASP A 155 16.90 3.39 3.28
CA ASP A 155 16.18 4.55 2.79
C ASP A 155 15.90 4.38 1.28
N ALA A 156 14.61 4.43 0.88
CA ALA A 156 14.21 4.31 -0.53
C ALA A 156 14.56 5.54 -1.39
N VAL A 157 15.39 6.46 -0.88
CA VAL A 157 15.93 7.60 -1.62
C VAL A 157 17.06 7.17 -2.57
N GLY A 158 17.67 5.99 -2.34
CA GLY A 158 18.73 5.43 -3.18
C GLY A 158 18.32 4.83 -4.53
N MET A 159 17.02 4.76 -4.87
CA MET A 159 16.55 4.30 -6.20
C MET A 159 16.58 5.42 -7.27
N GLY A 160 17.52 6.35 -7.15
CA GLY A 160 17.73 7.45 -8.10
C GLY A 160 18.71 7.13 -9.24
N GLY A 161 19.56 6.10 -9.09
CA GLY A 161 20.71 5.87 -9.98
C GLY A 161 20.45 5.08 -11.26
N ALA A 162 19.36 4.32 -11.35
CA ALA A 162 19.05 3.48 -12.52
C ALA A 162 17.79 3.98 -13.24
N ARG A 163 17.77 5.26 -13.62
CA ARG A 163 16.71 5.83 -14.47
C ARG A 163 17.31 6.42 -15.73
N LYS A 164 17.35 5.61 -16.80
CA LYS A 164 17.23 6.05 -18.21
C LYS A 164 17.18 4.84 -19.14
N ALA A 165 15.98 4.26 -19.29
CA ALA A 165 15.49 3.50 -20.46
C ALA A 165 14.49 2.45 -19.99
N GLY A 166 13.20 2.62 -20.28
CA GLY A 166 12.25 1.49 -20.28
C GLY A 166 10.91 1.72 -19.59
N ILE A 167 10.87 2.39 -18.44
CA ILE A 167 9.64 2.43 -17.61
C ILE A 167 8.67 3.57 -18.01
N ASP A 168 9.10 4.51 -18.86
CA ASP A 168 8.32 5.72 -19.17
C ASP A 168 7.17 5.49 -20.18
N ARG A 169 7.11 4.33 -20.85
CA ARG A 169 6.09 4.07 -21.90
C ARG A 169 4.82 3.40 -21.37
N GLY A 170 4.93 2.44 -20.46
CA GLY A 170 3.79 1.63 -20.01
C GLY A 170 2.82 2.35 -19.07
N LEU A 171 3.30 3.30 -18.25
CA LEU A 171 2.46 3.99 -17.27
C LEU A 171 1.65 5.17 -17.84
N ARG A 172 2.00 5.64 -19.05
CA ARG A 172 1.28 6.74 -19.72
C ARG A 172 0.06 6.26 -20.50
N GLU A 173 0.09 5.04 -21.05
CA GLU A 173 -1.02 4.53 -21.85
C GLU A 173 -2.21 4.06 -20.98
N THR A 174 -1.97 3.45 -19.81
CA THR A 174 -3.06 2.97 -18.93
C THR A 174 -3.83 4.09 -18.24
N ALA A 175 -3.24 5.29 -18.11
CA ALA A 175 -3.88 6.41 -17.43
C ALA A 175 -4.90 7.17 -18.30
N TYR A 176 -4.82 7.05 -19.63
CA TYR A 176 -5.75 7.75 -20.54
C TYR A 176 -6.98 6.92 -20.93
N THR A 177 -6.93 5.58 -20.84
CA THR A 177 -8.05 4.73 -21.28
C THR A 177 -9.19 4.63 -20.27
N VAL A 178 -9.03 5.12 -19.03
CA VAL A 178 -10.06 5.02 -17.97
C VAL A 178 -10.96 6.27 -17.91
N VAL A 179 -10.66 7.33 -18.68
CA VAL A 179 -11.38 8.62 -18.59
C VAL A 179 -12.42 8.82 -19.71
N ASP A 180 -12.55 7.90 -20.67
CA ASP A 180 -13.56 8.01 -21.74
C ASP A 180 -14.51 6.80 -21.79
N PRO A 181 -15.65 6.85 -21.07
CA PRO A 181 -16.79 6.02 -21.36
C PRO A 181 -17.74 6.76 -22.33
N ARG A 182 -17.86 6.25 -23.55
CA ARG A 182 -19.06 6.46 -24.38
C ARG A 182 -20.25 5.74 -23.77
#